data_AF-E2ANV6-F1
#
_entry.id   AF-E2ANV6-F1
#
_cell.length_a   1.000
_cell.length_b   1.000
_cell.length_c   1.000
_cell.angle_alpha   90.00
_cell.angle_beta   90.00
_cell.angle_gamma   90.00
#
_symmetry.space_group_name_H-M   'P 1'
#
loop_
_entity.id
_entity.type
_entity.pdbx_description
1 polymer ?
#
loop_
_entity_poly.entity_id
_entity_poly.type
_entity_poly.pdbx_seq_one_letter_code
_entity_poly.pdbx_strand_id
1 'polypeptide(L)'
;NWFRKPTWSGRYINFYSNHPLKYKINTIYNLVDHAILLSDNCFKQENIKLIFDTLVNNCFPEHIIHRHIRKRINFLNNRDLNDTDDTNSTRPDKTHFITIPYVEHTSQDLYRLLRNNGFNIVYKITKKLNNLIRCGKD
;
A
#
# COMPACT_ATOMS: atom_id res chain seq x y z
N ASN A 1 3.04 5.32 21.62
CA ASN A 1 2.34 5.72 20.39
C ASN A 1 3.38 5.72 19.26
N TRP A 2 3.04 5.44 17.99
CA TRP A 2 4.07 5.46 16.94
C TRP A 2 4.51 6.91 16.68
N PHE A 3 5.81 7.13 16.45
CA PHE A 3 6.34 8.49 16.27
C PHE A 3 5.85 9.16 14.97
N ARG A 4 5.39 10.41 15.09
CA ARG A 4 5.03 11.26 13.94
C ARG A 4 5.76 12.59 14.07
N LYS A 5 6.22 13.12 12.94
CA LYS A 5 6.80 14.48 12.91
C LYS A 5 5.72 15.51 13.29
N PRO A 6 6.08 16.61 13.99
CA PRO A 6 5.14 17.70 14.27
C PRO A 6 4.50 18.30 13.01
N THR A 7 5.18 18.20 11.87
CA THR A 7 4.72 18.69 10.55
C THR A 7 3.91 17.66 9.76
N TRP A 8 3.51 16.55 10.37
CA TRP A 8 2.72 15.53 9.67
C TRP A 8 1.31 16.04 9.36
N SER A 9 1.00 16.14 8.07
CA SER A 9 -0.27 16.69 7.58
C SER A 9 -1.40 15.66 7.50
N GLY A 10 -1.13 14.37 7.70
CA GLY A 10 -2.11 13.31 7.50
C GLY A 10 -2.58 13.13 6.05
N ARG A 11 -1.90 13.76 5.06
CA ARG A 11 -2.26 13.65 3.65
C ARG A 11 -1.61 12.42 3.01
N TYR A 12 -2.44 11.57 2.42
CA TYR A 12 -2.07 10.37 1.69
C TYR A 12 -2.69 10.40 0.29
N ILE A 13 -2.57 9.30 -0.46
CA ILE A 13 -3.26 9.13 -1.74
C ILE A 13 -4.77 9.29 -1.55
N ASN A 14 -5.39 10.17 -2.33
CA ASN A 14 -6.85 10.31 -2.29
C ASN A 14 -7.52 9.08 -2.93
N PHE A 15 -8.60 8.56 -2.34
CA PHE A 15 -9.28 7.36 -2.86
C PHE A 15 -9.84 7.53 -4.27
N TYR A 16 -10.21 8.73 -4.70
CA TYR A 16 -10.73 9.01 -6.04
C TYR A 16 -9.65 9.41 -7.05
N SER A 17 -8.38 9.44 -6.62
CA SER A 17 -7.28 9.72 -7.55
C SER A 17 -7.09 8.58 -8.56
N ASN A 18 -6.60 8.92 -9.76
CA ASN A 18 -6.35 7.98 -10.86
C ASN A 18 -5.10 7.12 -10.62
N HIS A 19 -5.22 6.21 -9.66
CA HIS A 19 -4.19 5.27 -9.26
C HIS A 19 -4.76 3.86 -9.12
N PRO A 20 -3.95 2.80 -9.36
CA PRO A 20 -4.39 1.44 -9.16
C PRO A 20 -4.93 1.22 -7.74
N LEU A 21 -6.03 0.46 -7.61
CA LEU A 21 -6.61 0.11 -6.31
C LEU A 21 -5.58 -0.55 -5.37
N LYS A 22 -4.66 -1.35 -5.94
CA LYS A 22 -3.55 -1.96 -5.19
C LYS A 22 -2.72 -0.93 -4.42
N TYR A 23 -2.48 0.25 -4.97
CA TYR A 23 -1.67 1.28 -4.32
C TYR A 23 -2.43 1.91 -3.16
N LYS A 24 -3.73 2.17 -3.35
CA LYS A 24 -4.63 2.68 -2.30
C LYS A 24 -4.72 1.69 -1.13
N ILE A 25 -4.88 0.39 -1.41
CA ILE A 25 -4.87 -0.67 -0.39
C ILE A 25 -3.51 -0.74 0.32
N ASN A 26 -2.40 -0.61 -0.43
CA ASN A 26 -1.07 -0.64 0.14
C ASN A 26 -0.82 0.51 1.12
N THR A 27 -1.42 1.68 0.89
CA THR A 27 -1.40 2.79 1.86
C THR A 27 -2.01 2.38 3.20
N ILE A 28 -3.15 1.68 3.19
CA ILE A 28 -3.78 1.16 4.41
C ILE A 28 -2.84 0.18 5.10
N TYR A 29 -2.26 -0.76 4.35
CA TYR A 29 -1.36 -1.77 4.94
C TYR A 29 -0.12 -1.16 5.57
N ASN A 30 0.55 -0.23 4.89
CA ASN A 30 1.73 0.43 5.43
C ASN A 30 1.40 1.14 6.75
N LEU A 31 0.27 1.86 6.81
CA LEU A 31 -0.16 2.53 8.05
C LEU A 31 -0.38 1.54 9.19
N VAL A 32 -1.08 0.43 8.93
CA VAL A 32 -1.32 -0.62 9.92
C VAL A 32 -0.02 -1.29 10.36
N ASP A 33 0.90 -1.53 9.44
CA ASP A 33 2.23 -2.07 9.74
C ASP A 33 3.00 -1.14 10.68
N HIS A 34 3.04 0.16 10.39
CA HIS A 34 3.68 1.14 11.29
C HIS A 34 3.03 1.14 12.67
N ALA A 35 1.70 1.04 12.74
CA ALA A 35 1.00 1.00 14.02
C ALA A 35 1.30 -0.25 14.85
N ILE A 36 1.44 -1.41 14.21
CA ILE A 36 1.62 -2.67 14.94
C ILE A 36 3.08 -2.96 15.21
N LEU A 37 3.95 -2.75 14.22
CA LEU A 37 5.35 -3.16 14.28
C LEU A 37 6.25 -2.13 14.97
N LEU A 38 5.84 -0.85 15.02
CA LEU A 38 6.66 0.24 15.57
C LEU A 38 6.05 0.89 16.82
N SER A 39 5.05 0.26 17.44
CA SER A 39 4.47 0.80 18.68
C SER A 39 4.07 -0.29 19.66
N ASP A 40 4.12 0.03 20.96
CA ASP A 40 3.70 -0.89 22.01
C ASP A 40 2.22 -1.24 21.94
N ASN A 41 1.89 -2.43 22.47
CA ASN A 41 0.54 -2.97 22.51
C ASN A 41 -0.49 -2.01 23.12
N CYS A 42 -0.11 -1.24 24.14
CA CYS A 42 -1.00 -0.29 24.80
C CYS A 42 -1.50 0.83 23.87
N PHE A 43 -0.75 1.16 22.81
CA PHE A 43 -1.12 2.23 21.88
C PHE A 43 -1.82 1.73 20.61
N LYS A 44 -1.96 0.40 20.42
CA LYS A 44 -2.52 -0.17 19.19
C LYS A 44 -3.92 0.35 18.89
N GLN A 45 -4.80 0.42 19.89
CA GLN A 45 -6.17 0.86 19.69
C GLN A 45 -6.25 2.34 19.27
N GLU A 46 -5.53 3.22 19.96
CA GLU A 46 -5.46 4.65 19.62
C GLU A 46 -4.87 4.87 18.21
N ASN A 47 -3.82 4.12 17.88
CA ASN A 47 -3.17 4.17 16.59
C ASN A 47 -4.09 3.72 15.46
N ILE A 48 -4.85 2.63 15.63
CA ILE A 48 -5.82 2.17 14.62
C ILE A 48 -6.95 3.19 14.44
N LYS A 49 -7.44 3.80 15.53
CA LYS A 49 -8.42 4.89 15.44
C LYS A 49 -7.88 6.06 14.63
N LEU A 50 -6.66 6.51 14.91
CA LEU A 50 -6.00 7.56 14.14
C LEU A 50 -5.86 7.21 12.65
N ILE A 51 -5.50 5.97 12.32
CA ILE A 51 -5.43 5.50 10.92
C ILE A 51 -6.80 5.61 10.25
N PHE A 52 -7.85 5.17 10.93
CA PHE A 52 -9.21 5.25 10.42
C PHE A 52 -9.58 6.69 10.09
N ASP A 53 -9.45 7.61 11.05
CA ASP A 53 -9.76 9.03 10.88
C ASP A 53 -8.94 9.65 9.74
N THR A 54 -7.67 9.31 9.65
CA THR A 54 -6.77 9.76 8.59
C THR A 54 -7.21 9.26 7.21
N LEU A 55 -7.61 8.00 7.08
CA LEU A 55 -8.05 7.42 5.81
C LEU A 55 -9.40 7.99 5.35
N VAL A 56 -10.33 8.21 6.29
CA VAL A 56 -11.61 8.90 6.01
C VAL A 56 -11.33 10.32 5.48
N ASN A 57 -10.41 11.06 6.10
CA ASN A 57 -9.97 12.37 5.62
C ASN A 57 -9.27 12.36 4.24
N ASN A 58 -8.86 11.18 3.76
CA ASN A 58 -8.34 10.97 2.40
C ASN A 58 -9.38 10.30 1.47
N CYS A 59 -10.66 10.39 1.82
CA CYS A 59 -11.84 9.94 1.07
C CYS A 59 -11.95 8.42 0.90
N PHE A 60 -11.28 7.62 1.72
CA PHE A 60 -11.46 6.16 1.67
C PHE A 60 -12.85 5.76 2.19
N PRO A 61 -13.59 4.88 1.49
CA PRO A 61 -14.85 4.36 2.01
C PRO A 61 -14.63 3.50 3.25
N GLU A 62 -15.45 3.71 4.29
CA GLU A 62 -15.30 3.03 5.59
C GLU A 62 -15.26 1.50 5.48
N HIS A 63 -16.10 0.93 4.61
CA HIS A 63 -16.13 -0.52 4.38
C HIS A 63 -14.80 -1.07 3.82
N ILE A 64 -14.10 -0.30 2.98
CA ILE A 64 -12.76 -0.65 2.47
C ILE A 64 -11.75 -0.56 3.61
N ILE A 65 -11.81 0.51 4.40
CA ILE A 65 -10.92 0.72 5.55
C ILE A 65 -11.02 -0.46 6.51
N HIS A 66 -12.23 -0.76 7.02
CA HIS A 66 -12.43 -1.84 7.97
C HIS A 66 -12.00 -3.20 7.42
N ARG A 67 -12.36 -3.51 6.17
CA ARG A 67 -11.99 -4.77 5.51
C ARG A 67 -10.47 -4.95 5.47
N HIS A 68 -9.74 -3.93 5.03
CA HIS A 68 -8.30 -4.05 4.82
C HIS A 68 -7.49 -3.89 6.10
N ILE A 69 -7.93 -3.10 7.06
CA ILE A 69 -7.33 -3.06 8.40
C ILE A 69 -7.42 -4.45 9.04
N ARG A 70 -8.62 -5.05 9.11
CA ARG A 70 -8.82 -6.38 9.70
C ARG A 70 -7.98 -7.44 9.00
N LYS A 71 -7.99 -7.44 7.66
CA LYS A 71 -7.17 -8.37 6.87
C LYS A 71 -5.69 -8.25 7.19
N ARG A 72 -5.17 -7.02 7.37
CA ARG A 72 -3.75 -6.81 7.66
C ARG A 72 -3.38 -7.18 9.09
N ILE A 73 -4.20 -6.85 10.08
CA ILE A 73 -4.01 -7.25 11.47
C ILE A 73 -3.92 -8.77 11.58
N ASN A 74 -4.88 -9.49 10.99
CA ASN A 74 -4.89 -10.96 11.00
C ASN A 74 -3.63 -11.55 10.35
N PHE A 75 -3.17 -10.94 9.25
CA PHE A 75 -1.93 -11.35 8.59
C PHE A 75 -0.70 -11.19 9.51
N LEU A 76 -0.59 -10.06 10.21
CA LEU A 76 0.54 -9.80 11.12
C LEU A 76 0.53 -10.75 12.33
N ASN A 77 -0.63 -10.95 12.94
CA ASN A 77 -0.76 -11.89 14.07
C ASN A 77 -0.41 -13.33 13.67
N ASN A 78 -0.77 -13.75 12.45
CA ASN A 78 -0.43 -15.09 11.96
C ASN A 78 1.04 -15.22 11.54
N ARG A 79 1.71 -14.12 11.22
CA ARG A 79 3.15 -14.12 10.90
C ARG A 79 3.98 -14.40 12.14
N ASP A 80 3.64 -13.76 13.27
CA ASP A 80 4.33 -13.98 14.55
C ASP A 80 4.21 -15.44 15.04
N LEU A 81 3.16 -16.16 14.62
CA LEU A 81 2.96 -17.59 14.94
C LEU A 81 3.79 -18.55 14.07
N ASN A 82 4.18 -18.13 12.86
CA ASN A 82 4.83 -18.96 11.86
C ASN A 82 6.31 -18.59 11.63
N ASP A 83 6.90 -17.73 12.46
CA ASP A 83 8.30 -17.29 12.33
C ASP A 83 9.32 -18.32 12.86
N THR A 84 8.87 -19.55 13.14
CA THR A 84 9.71 -20.72 13.32
C THR A 84 9.72 -21.53 12.01
N ASP A 85 10.91 -21.62 11.40
CA ASP A 85 11.26 -22.38 10.19
C ASP A 85 10.78 -21.83 8.84
N ASP A 86 11.69 -21.14 8.14
CA ASP A 86 12.03 -21.50 6.75
C ASP A 86 13.31 -20.79 6.27
N THR A 87 14.47 -21.26 6.75
CA THR A 87 15.79 -20.89 6.22
C THR A 87 16.13 -21.75 5.00
N ASN A 88 15.31 -21.75 3.95
CA ASN A 88 15.66 -22.39 2.67
C ASN A 88 15.01 -21.67 1.48
N SER A 89 15.23 -20.36 1.35
CA SER A 89 14.85 -19.68 0.12
C SER A 89 15.92 -19.92 -0.95
N THR A 90 15.67 -20.90 -1.82
CA THR A 90 16.32 -21.02 -3.12
C THR A 90 16.24 -19.67 -3.83
N ARG A 91 17.36 -19.15 -4.34
CA ARG A 91 17.40 -17.86 -5.04
C ARG A 91 16.40 -17.90 -6.20
N PRO A 92 15.36 -17.05 -6.23
CA PRO A 92 14.44 -17.06 -7.36
C PRO A 92 15.20 -16.59 -8.61
N ASP A 93 15.03 -17.33 -9.70
CA ASP A 93 15.48 -16.94 -11.03
C ASP A 93 15.07 -15.51 -11.36
N LYS A 94 15.84 -14.82 -12.22
CA LYS A 94 15.56 -13.43 -12.65
C LYS A 94 14.20 -13.36 -13.36
N THR A 95 13.14 -13.13 -12.61
CA THR A 95 11.79 -12.92 -13.14
C THR A 95 11.77 -11.62 -13.92
N HIS A 96 11.56 -11.68 -15.24
CA HIS A 96 11.42 -10.48 -16.08
C HIS A 96 10.05 -9.84 -15.84
N PHE A 97 10.03 -8.52 -15.66
CA PHE A 97 8.81 -7.74 -15.45
C PHE A 97 8.51 -6.84 -16.64
N ILE A 98 7.26 -6.87 -17.10
CA ILE A 98 6.73 -5.94 -18.09
C ILE A 98 6.05 -4.78 -17.36
N THR A 99 6.37 -3.56 -17.76
CA THR A 99 5.76 -2.37 -17.18
C THR A 99 4.73 -1.78 -18.13
N ILE A 100 3.49 -1.61 -17.66
CA ILE A 100 2.41 -0.98 -18.45
C ILE A 100 1.93 0.31 -17.78
N PRO A 101 1.58 1.35 -18.54
CA PRO A 101 1.00 2.56 -17.98
C PRO A 101 -0.36 2.26 -17.33
N TYR A 102 -0.61 2.80 -16.14
CA TYR A 102 -1.94 2.74 -15.55
C TYR A 102 -2.86 3.75 -16.24
N VAL A 103 -3.92 3.23 -16.84
CA VAL A 103 -5.03 3.97 -17.41
C VAL A 103 -6.30 3.31 -16.89
N GLU A 104 -7.16 4.09 -16.25
CA GLU A 104 -8.39 3.58 -15.67
C GLU A 104 -9.23 2.84 -16.73
N HIS A 105 -9.81 1.71 -16.35
CA HIS A 105 -10.55 0.77 -17.19
C HIS A 105 -9.71 0.01 -18.24
N THR A 106 -8.89 0.67 -19.06
CA THR A 106 -8.20 0.02 -20.20
C THR A 106 -6.97 -0.79 -19.78
N SER A 107 -6.16 -0.27 -18.86
CA SER A 107 -4.93 -0.95 -18.44
C SER A 107 -5.20 -2.23 -17.63
N GLN A 108 -6.41 -2.36 -17.07
CA GLN A 108 -6.81 -3.48 -16.21
C GLN A 108 -7.05 -4.74 -17.04
N ASP A 109 -7.69 -4.62 -18.19
CA ASP A 109 -7.93 -5.74 -19.08
C ASP A 109 -6.64 -6.22 -19.73
N LEU A 110 -5.78 -5.29 -20.15
CA LEU A 110 -4.44 -5.60 -20.64
C LEU A 110 -3.59 -6.31 -19.57
N TYR A 111 -3.66 -5.83 -18.32
CA TYR A 111 -2.99 -6.48 -17.19
C TYR A 111 -3.46 -7.93 -17.01
N ARG A 112 -4.77 -8.17 -17.04
CA ARG A 112 -5.36 -9.51 -16.90
C ARG A 112 -4.93 -10.42 -18.03
N LEU A 113 -5.02 -9.95 -19.28
CA LEU A 113 -4.62 -10.71 -20.46
C LEU A 113 -3.15 -11.12 -20.38
N LEU A 114 -2.24 -10.17 -20.19
CA LEU A 114 -0.81 -10.48 -20.13
C LEU A 114 -0.50 -11.40 -18.94
N ARG A 115 -1.18 -11.22 -17.79
CA ARG A 115 -0.93 -12.06 -16.61
C ARG A 115 -1.39 -13.50 -16.82
N ASN A 116 -2.52 -13.69 -17.51
CA ASN A 116 -3.02 -15.00 -17.88
C ASN A 116 -2.08 -15.73 -18.87
N ASN A 117 -1.29 -14.97 -19.64
CA ASN A 117 -0.26 -15.50 -20.54
C ASN A 117 1.11 -15.73 -19.84
N GLY A 118 1.16 -15.68 -18.51
CA GLY A 118 2.37 -15.99 -17.74
C GLY A 118 3.35 -14.82 -17.58
N PHE A 119 3.00 -13.61 -18.04
CA PHE A 119 3.87 -12.44 -17.86
C PHE A 119 3.73 -11.82 -16.47
N ASN A 120 4.86 -11.46 -15.87
CA ASN A 120 4.87 -10.67 -14.64
C ASN A 120 4.73 -9.18 -14.99
N ILE A 121 3.61 -8.57 -14.62
CA ILE A 121 3.30 -7.18 -15.01
C ILE A 121 3.23 -6.26 -13.80
N VAL A 122 3.70 -5.03 -13.99
CA VAL A 122 3.62 -3.94 -13.02
C VAL A 122 3.03 -2.69 -13.67
N TYR A 123 2.13 -2.02 -12.95
CA TYR A 123 1.62 -0.72 -13.37
C TYR A 123 2.65 0.39 -13.14
N LYS A 124 2.75 1.30 -14.10
CA LYS A 124 3.50 2.56 -14.02
C LYS A 124 2.54 3.74 -14.07
N ILE A 125 2.64 4.62 -13.08
CA ILE A 125 1.94 5.91 -13.10
C ILE A 125 2.69 6.81 -14.09
N THR A 126 1.99 7.31 -15.10
CA THR A 126 2.54 8.14 -16.18
C THR A 126 2.60 9.62 -15.81
N LYS A 127 1.57 10.13 -15.12
CA LYS A 127 1.47 11.53 -14.66
C LYS A 127 2.20 11.71 -13.32
N LYS A 128 3.53 11.73 -13.36
CA LYS A 128 4.35 12.01 -12.16
C LYS A 128 4.57 13.51 -12.00
N LEU A 129 4.63 13.98 -10.75
CA LEU A 129 4.81 15.39 -10.45
C LEU A 129 6.12 15.95 -11.01
N ASN A 130 7.19 15.16 -11.04
CA ASN A 130 8.49 15.56 -11.62
C ASN A 130 8.44 15.84 -13.13
N ASN A 131 7.42 15.34 -13.84
CA ASN A 131 7.21 15.66 -15.25
C ASN A 131 6.57 17.05 -15.43
N LEU A 132 5.89 17.56 -14.39
CA LEU A 132 5.17 18.83 -14.40
C LEU A 132 5.98 19.94 -13.72
N ILE A 133 6.60 19.63 -12.59
CA ILE A 133 7.43 20.54 -11.80
C ILE A 133 8.87 20.11 -12.01
N ARG A 134 9.61 20.87 -12.82
CA ARG A 134 11.07 20.80 -12.78
C ARG A 134 11.48 21.44 -11.46
N CYS A 135 12.21 20.73 -10.59
CA CYS A 135 12.85 21.38 -9.45
C CYS A 135 13.67 22.53 -10.02
N GLY A 136 13.29 23.78 -9.69
CA GLY A 136 14.22 24.88 -9.78
C GLY A 136 15.42 24.49 -8.93
N LYS A 137 16.61 24.57 -9.52
CA LYS A 137 17.85 24.54 -8.73
C LYS A 137 17.79 25.75 -7.81
N ASP A 138 17.72 25.50 -6.51
CA ASP A 138 18.36 26.36 -5.52
C ASP A 138 19.82 25.87 -5.35
#